data_AF-W1U074-F1
#
_entry.id   AF-W1U074-F1
#
_cell.length_a   1.000
_cell.length_b   1.000
_cell.length_c   1.000
_cell.angle_alpha   90.00
_cell.angle_beta   90.00
_cell.angle_gamma   90.00
#
_symmetry.space_group_name_H-M   'P 1'
#
loop_
_entity.id
_entity.type
_entity.pdbx_description
1 polymer ?
#
loop_
_entity_poly.entity_id
_entity_poly.type
_entity_poly.pdbx_seq_one_letter_code
_entity_poly.pdbx_strand_id
1 'polypeptide(L)'
;MEKNKDAYTRAKAWQEAVSAERQAFKEINEARIAYAKSSTEENKKAITEKYDAWKKASDHRQETDVAMRPDFKTINDLNARYGQIFGKLMSTGGAVSVGNEKEGITRQIVNVAAGTKDTDAVNVYQLRDAVENFKQETRVAEDGKYVKKDKTAGENLTALDKEIDKLGTDSAVAEDGAYVKKDKKVGENLTALDKQVQANAGEIGALANGMGALDSRVNKVGAGSAALAALHPLDFDPENKWNFAAGYGHYKGANAVAIGAFYRPDENKMVSIGGSFGGGEDMINAGVSFKVGEGTSPYAGVSKAQLAQRIKQQDEELAAQKAQIREILEQLAAMKKA
;
A
#
# COMPACT_ATOMS: atom_id res chain seq x y z
N MET A 1 -86.78 -12.84 -35.49
CA MET A 1 -87.16 -13.37 -36.82
C MET A 1 -86.05 -13.17 -37.88
N GLU A 2 -85.32 -12.04 -37.90
CA GLU A 2 -84.15 -11.80 -38.79
C GLU A 2 -83.12 -12.94 -38.83
N LYS A 3 -82.61 -13.39 -37.67
CA LYS A 3 -81.56 -14.43 -37.58
C LYS A 3 -82.01 -15.79 -38.15
N ASN A 4 -83.30 -16.10 -38.09
CA ASN A 4 -83.85 -17.34 -38.65
C ASN A 4 -84.06 -17.23 -40.17
N LYS A 5 -84.36 -16.03 -40.69
CA LYS A 5 -84.41 -15.77 -42.14
C LYS A 5 -83.03 -15.85 -42.80
N ASP A 6 -82.00 -15.38 -42.10
CA ASP A 6 -80.60 -15.39 -42.53
C ASP A 6 -80.01 -16.82 -42.57
N ALA A 7 -80.29 -17.63 -41.55
CA ALA A 7 -79.92 -19.05 -41.53
C ALA A 7 -80.62 -19.87 -42.63
N TYR A 8 -81.90 -19.62 -42.86
CA TYR A 8 -82.66 -20.27 -43.94
C TYR A 8 -82.11 -19.91 -45.32
N THR A 9 -81.76 -18.63 -45.54
CA THR A 9 -81.17 -18.18 -46.81
C THR A 9 -79.83 -18.85 -47.09
N ARG A 10 -78.96 -18.98 -46.09
CA ARG A 10 -77.68 -19.70 -46.25
C ARG A 10 -77.85 -21.20 -46.49
N ALA A 11 -78.75 -21.84 -45.74
CA ALA A 11 -79.04 -23.27 -45.92
C ALA A 11 -79.59 -23.54 -47.31
N LYS A 12 -80.46 -22.65 -47.81
CA LYS A 12 -80.98 -22.71 -49.18
C LYS A 12 -79.88 -22.54 -50.22
N ALA A 13 -79.03 -21.52 -50.09
CA ALA A 13 -77.92 -21.27 -51.02
C ALA A 13 -76.93 -22.44 -51.05
N TRP A 14 -76.67 -23.08 -49.91
CA TRP A 14 -75.84 -24.28 -49.86
C TRP A 14 -76.50 -25.49 -50.52
N GLN A 15 -77.79 -25.73 -50.26
CA GLN A 15 -78.50 -26.82 -50.93
C GLN A 15 -78.49 -26.63 -52.46
N GLU A 16 -78.67 -25.38 -52.92
CA GLU A 16 -78.55 -25.01 -54.32
C GLU A 16 -77.13 -25.26 -54.85
N ALA A 17 -76.08 -24.88 -54.13
CA ALA A 17 -74.69 -25.14 -54.53
C ALA A 17 -74.33 -26.64 -54.57
N VAL A 18 -74.79 -27.43 -53.59
CA VAL A 18 -74.59 -28.89 -53.56
C VAL A 18 -75.29 -29.57 -54.73
N SER A 19 -76.51 -29.15 -55.04
CA SER A 19 -77.25 -29.69 -56.18
C SER A 19 -76.60 -29.31 -57.52
N ALA A 20 -76.11 -28.07 -57.65
CA ALA A 20 -75.38 -27.61 -58.82
C ALA A 20 -74.05 -28.37 -59.02
N GLU A 21 -73.27 -28.60 -57.96
CA GLU A 21 -72.04 -29.38 -58.04
C GLU A 21 -72.32 -30.84 -58.43
N ARG A 22 -73.34 -31.47 -57.83
CA ARG A 22 -73.74 -32.84 -58.20
C ARG A 22 -74.16 -32.93 -59.66
N GLN A 23 -74.90 -31.94 -60.15
CA GLN A 23 -75.29 -31.89 -61.56
C GLN A 23 -74.07 -31.73 -62.47
N ALA A 24 -73.17 -30.79 -62.19
CA ALA A 24 -71.95 -30.60 -62.96
C ALA A 24 -71.04 -31.84 -62.93
N PHE A 25 -70.98 -32.54 -61.79
CA PHE A 25 -70.25 -33.81 -61.66
C PHE A 25 -70.88 -34.93 -62.48
N LYS A 26 -72.21 -34.95 -62.60
CA LYS A 26 -72.90 -35.88 -63.51
C LYS A 26 -72.56 -35.58 -64.96
N GLU A 27 -72.62 -34.31 -65.36
CA GLU A 27 -72.37 -33.86 -66.74
C GLU A 27 -70.92 -34.13 -67.19
N ILE A 28 -69.92 -33.91 -66.32
CA ILE A 28 -68.53 -34.27 -66.65
C ILE A 28 -68.36 -35.79 -66.81
N ASN A 29 -69.04 -36.60 -66.00
CA ASN A 29 -68.96 -38.06 -66.14
C ASN A 29 -69.69 -38.54 -67.40
N GLU A 30 -70.82 -37.94 -67.75
CA GLU A 30 -71.51 -38.19 -69.02
C GLU A 30 -70.62 -37.82 -70.22
N ALA A 31 -69.91 -36.68 -70.16
CA ALA A 31 -68.94 -36.28 -71.19
C ALA A 31 -67.75 -37.24 -71.30
N ARG A 32 -67.23 -37.75 -70.16
CA ARG A 32 -66.18 -38.79 -70.13
C ARG A 32 -66.65 -40.09 -70.75
N ILE A 33 -67.90 -40.52 -70.47
CA ILE A 33 -68.51 -41.71 -71.08
C ILE A 33 -68.69 -41.50 -72.60
N ALA A 34 -69.13 -40.32 -73.04
CA ALA A 34 -69.29 -40.01 -74.46
C ALA A 34 -67.96 -40.07 -75.22
N TYR A 35 -66.90 -39.51 -74.65
CA TYR A 35 -65.53 -39.60 -75.21
C TYR A 35 -65.00 -41.04 -75.26
N ALA A 36 -65.29 -41.86 -74.24
CA ALA A 36 -64.93 -43.28 -74.23
C ALA A 36 -65.68 -44.09 -75.30
N LYS A 37 -66.90 -43.68 -75.66
CA LYS A 37 -67.68 -44.28 -76.76
C LYS A 37 -67.27 -43.78 -78.14
N SER A 38 -66.85 -42.53 -78.25
CA SER A 38 -66.40 -41.89 -79.50
C SER A 38 -65.38 -40.80 -79.20
N SER A 39 -64.10 -41.08 -79.46
CA SER A 39 -62.98 -40.22 -79.04
C SER A 39 -62.67 -39.09 -80.04
N THR A 40 -63.66 -38.24 -80.29
CA THR A 40 -63.49 -37.03 -81.13
C THR A 40 -62.92 -35.86 -80.33
N GLU A 41 -62.31 -34.88 -81.02
CA GLU A 41 -61.79 -33.68 -80.37
C GLU A 41 -62.91 -32.80 -79.79
N GLU A 42 -64.11 -32.82 -80.37
CA GLU A 42 -65.30 -32.18 -79.80
C GLU A 42 -65.66 -32.78 -78.43
N ASN A 43 -65.67 -34.11 -78.30
CA ASN A 43 -65.97 -34.79 -77.05
C ASN A 43 -64.88 -34.57 -75.98
N LYS A 44 -63.63 -34.43 -76.39
CA LYS A 44 -62.50 -34.09 -75.50
C LYS A 44 -62.60 -32.66 -74.99
N LYS A 45 -62.93 -31.69 -75.85
CA LYS A 45 -63.18 -30.29 -75.46
C LYS A 45 -64.33 -30.20 -74.46
N ALA A 46 -65.40 -30.96 -74.68
CA ALA A 46 -66.53 -31.04 -73.76
C ALA A 46 -66.11 -31.53 -72.35
N ILE A 47 -65.16 -32.46 -72.22
CA ILE A 47 -64.66 -32.88 -70.90
C ILE A 47 -63.99 -31.72 -70.17
N THR A 48 -63.12 -30.96 -70.83
CA THR A 48 -62.43 -29.82 -70.21
C THR A 48 -63.41 -28.74 -69.79
N GLU A 49 -64.35 -28.36 -70.66
CA GLU A 49 -65.37 -27.36 -70.35
C GLU A 49 -66.28 -27.79 -69.19
N LYS A 50 -66.69 -29.07 -69.15
CA LYS A 50 -67.48 -29.63 -68.04
C LYS A 50 -66.67 -29.82 -66.76
N TYR A 51 -65.36 -30.06 -66.86
CA TYR A 51 -64.46 -30.09 -65.71
C TYR A 51 -64.30 -28.71 -65.09
N ASP A 52 -64.08 -27.67 -65.89
CA ASP A 52 -63.98 -26.30 -65.39
C ASP A 52 -65.31 -25.84 -64.76
N ALA A 53 -66.44 -26.20 -65.37
CA ALA A 53 -67.76 -25.97 -64.80
C ALA A 53 -67.96 -26.70 -63.46
N TRP A 54 -67.55 -27.97 -63.36
CA TRP A 54 -67.59 -28.72 -62.10
C TRP A 54 -66.66 -28.12 -61.05
N LYS A 55 -65.43 -27.74 -61.42
CA LYS A 55 -64.46 -27.14 -60.49
C LYS A 55 -65.00 -25.83 -59.92
N LYS A 56 -65.55 -24.97 -60.77
CA LYS A 56 -66.22 -23.73 -60.34
C LYS A 56 -67.41 -24.00 -59.42
N ALA A 57 -68.23 -25.02 -59.71
CA ALA A 57 -69.36 -25.41 -58.86
C ALA A 57 -68.90 -26.01 -57.51
N SER A 58 -67.82 -26.80 -57.51
CA SER A 58 -67.18 -27.34 -56.31
C SER A 58 -66.61 -26.24 -55.43
N ASP A 59 -65.92 -25.26 -56.02
CA ASP A 59 -65.35 -24.13 -55.27
C ASP A 59 -66.48 -23.27 -54.68
N HIS A 60 -67.54 -23.01 -55.45
CA HIS A 60 -68.72 -22.28 -54.94
C HIS A 60 -69.47 -23.05 -53.83
N ARG A 61 -69.58 -24.38 -53.93
CA ARG A 61 -70.12 -25.20 -52.85
C ARG A 61 -69.24 -25.11 -51.61
N GLN A 62 -67.92 -25.12 -51.76
CA GLN A 62 -66.99 -24.96 -50.65
C GLN A 62 -67.11 -23.58 -49.99
N GLU A 63 -67.33 -22.52 -50.76
CA GLU A 63 -67.62 -21.18 -50.24
C GLU A 63 -68.92 -21.14 -49.44
N THR A 64 -70.00 -21.76 -49.95
CA THR A 64 -71.29 -21.84 -49.23
C THR A 64 -71.23 -22.76 -48.00
N ASP A 65 -70.41 -23.81 -48.02
CA ASP A 65 -70.07 -24.64 -46.85
C ASP A 65 -69.43 -23.81 -45.73
N VAL A 66 -68.49 -22.94 -46.08
CA VAL A 66 -67.83 -22.02 -45.14
C VAL A 66 -68.80 -20.94 -44.68
N ALA A 67 -69.65 -20.41 -45.56
CA ALA A 67 -70.67 -19.42 -45.20
C ALA A 67 -71.71 -19.99 -44.22
N MET A 68 -72.02 -21.29 -44.30
CA MET A 68 -72.83 -22.00 -43.30
C MET A 68 -72.16 -22.09 -41.92
N ARG A 69 -70.85 -21.90 -41.83
CA ARG A 69 -70.04 -21.99 -40.60
C ARG A 69 -69.27 -20.69 -40.36
N PRO A 70 -69.94 -19.59 -39.96
CA PRO A 70 -69.31 -18.27 -39.84
C PRO A 70 -68.06 -18.24 -38.94
N ASP A 71 -67.99 -19.11 -37.92
CA ASP A 71 -66.83 -19.21 -37.03
C ASP A 71 -65.61 -19.87 -37.68
N PHE A 72 -65.78 -20.68 -38.74
CA PHE A 72 -64.69 -21.40 -39.41
C PHE A 72 -63.72 -20.46 -40.13
N LYS A 73 -64.23 -19.39 -40.75
CA LYS A 73 -63.39 -18.36 -41.39
C LYS A 73 -62.57 -17.61 -40.33
N THR A 74 -63.20 -17.22 -39.23
CA THR A 74 -62.55 -16.52 -38.12
C THR A 74 -61.43 -17.35 -37.48
N ILE A 75 -61.64 -18.65 -37.29
CA ILE A 75 -60.63 -19.57 -36.75
C ILE A 75 -59.42 -19.72 -37.70
N ASN A 76 -59.66 -19.83 -39.01
CA ASN A 76 -58.56 -19.92 -39.97
C ASN A 76 -57.73 -18.63 -40.06
N ASP A 77 -58.39 -17.48 -40.05
CA ASP A 77 -57.70 -16.17 -40.05
C ASP A 77 -56.88 -15.99 -38.76
N LEU A 78 -57.39 -16.45 -37.60
CA LEU A 78 -56.67 -16.50 -36.33
C LEU A 78 -55.45 -17.43 -36.39
N ASN A 79 -55.58 -18.63 -36.96
CA ASN A 79 -54.48 -19.60 -37.09
C ASN A 79 -53.39 -19.11 -38.03
N ALA A 80 -53.74 -18.45 -39.14
CA ALA A 80 -52.77 -17.84 -40.05
C ALA A 80 -51.99 -16.72 -39.35
N ARG A 81 -52.68 -15.86 -38.58
CA ARG A 81 -52.05 -14.81 -37.77
C ARG A 81 -51.16 -15.39 -36.67
N TYR A 82 -51.61 -16.47 -36.02
CA TYR A 82 -50.81 -17.19 -35.03
C TYR A 82 -49.52 -17.75 -35.66
N GLY A 83 -49.62 -18.34 -36.84
CA GLY A 83 -48.46 -18.83 -37.59
C GLY A 83 -47.45 -17.73 -37.95
N GLN A 84 -47.93 -16.53 -38.29
CA GLN A 84 -47.08 -15.37 -38.57
C GLN A 84 -46.38 -14.81 -37.32
N ILE A 85 -47.03 -14.84 -36.16
CA ILE A 85 -46.48 -14.32 -34.90
C ILE A 85 -45.49 -15.32 -34.28
N PHE A 86 -45.85 -16.60 -34.25
CA PHE A 86 -45.12 -17.61 -33.49
C PHE A 86 -44.21 -18.50 -34.33
N GLY A 87 -44.30 -18.46 -35.67
CA GLY A 87 -43.46 -19.28 -36.55
C GLY A 87 -41.94 -19.07 -36.41
N LYS A 88 -41.52 -17.96 -35.79
CA LYS A 88 -40.11 -17.68 -35.42
C LYS A 88 -39.67 -18.37 -34.12
N LEU A 89 -40.59 -18.65 -33.21
CA LEU A 89 -40.31 -19.20 -31.87
C LEU A 89 -40.67 -20.69 -31.75
N MET A 90 -41.59 -21.19 -32.57
CA MET A 90 -42.08 -22.56 -32.52
C MET A 90 -42.59 -23.03 -33.89
N SER A 91 -42.43 -24.33 -34.19
CA SER A 91 -42.85 -24.91 -35.46
C SER A 91 -44.37 -24.86 -35.62
N THR A 92 -44.84 -24.38 -36.77
CA THR A 92 -46.27 -24.27 -37.11
C THR A 92 -46.68 -25.24 -38.22
N GLY A 93 -45.71 -25.77 -38.98
CA GLY A 93 -45.83 -26.94 -39.85
C GLY A 93 -45.17 -28.16 -39.22
N GLY A 94 -45.56 -29.37 -39.63
CA GLY A 94 -44.99 -30.61 -39.10
C GLY A 94 -43.45 -30.67 -39.25
N ALA A 95 -42.78 -31.42 -38.37
CA ALA A 95 -41.33 -31.55 -38.39
C ALA A 95 -40.85 -32.38 -39.60
N VAL A 96 -39.80 -31.91 -40.28
CA VAL A 96 -39.10 -32.68 -41.31
C VAL A 96 -37.97 -33.45 -40.64
N SER A 97 -38.03 -34.79 -40.68
CA SER A 97 -36.92 -35.64 -40.24
C SER A 97 -36.02 -35.99 -41.42
N VAL A 98 -34.74 -35.64 -41.34
CA VAL A 98 -33.71 -36.04 -42.33
C VAL A 98 -32.99 -37.34 -41.94
N GLY A 99 -33.35 -37.93 -40.81
CA GLY A 99 -32.77 -39.15 -40.27
C GLY A 99 -33.81 -40.07 -39.65
N ASN A 100 -33.31 -41.15 -39.06
CA ASN A 100 -34.10 -42.08 -38.27
C ASN A 100 -33.33 -42.41 -36.98
N GLU A 101 -33.76 -41.83 -35.87
CA GLU A 101 -33.15 -42.00 -34.55
C GLU A 101 -33.17 -43.48 -34.10
N LYS A 102 -34.28 -44.19 -34.34
CA LYS A 102 -34.43 -45.60 -33.94
C LYS A 102 -33.47 -46.53 -34.67
N GLU A 103 -33.01 -46.13 -35.85
CA GLU A 103 -32.07 -46.87 -36.68
C GLU A 103 -30.65 -46.27 -36.63
N GLY A 104 -30.43 -45.21 -35.85
CA GLY A 104 -29.13 -44.51 -35.76
C GLY A 104 -28.71 -43.81 -37.07
N ILE A 105 -29.63 -43.61 -38.02
CA ILE A 105 -29.34 -43.03 -39.33
C ILE A 105 -29.39 -41.51 -39.24
N THR A 106 -28.26 -40.85 -39.47
CA THR A 106 -28.17 -39.40 -39.66
C THR A 106 -27.83 -39.08 -41.12
N ARG A 107 -28.25 -37.90 -41.60
CA ARG A 107 -27.88 -37.38 -42.92
C ARG A 107 -27.36 -35.96 -42.78
N GLN A 108 -26.34 -35.63 -43.56
CA GLN A 108 -25.88 -34.26 -43.70
C GLN A 108 -26.75 -33.52 -44.72
N ILE A 109 -27.06 -32.26 -44.44
CA ILE A 109 -27.64 -31.34 -45.41
C ILE A 109 -26.49 -30.50 -45.96
N VAL A 110 -26.16 -30.69 -47.24
CA VAL A 110 -25.03 -30.01 -47.91
C VAL A 110 -25.52 -28.91 -48.83
N ASN A 111 -24.64 -27.97 -49.19
CA ASN A 111 -24.94 -26.80 -50.03
C ASN A 111 -25.99 -25.84 -49.42
N VAL A 112 -26.02 -25.72 -48.10
CA VAL A 112 -26.85 -24.75 -47.39
C VAL A 112 -26.17 -23.38 -47.44
N ALA A 113 -26.75 -22.46 -48.22
CA ALA A 113 -26.34 -21.05 -48.23
C ALA A 113 -26.52 -20.42 -46.83
N ALA A 114 -25.78 -19.33 -46.56
CA ALA A 114 -25.90 -18.64 -45.28
C ALA A 114 -27.32 -18.12 -45.08
N GLY A 115 -27.94 -18.48 -43.94
CA GLY A 115 -29.26 -17.97 -43.56
C GLY A 115 -29.20 -16.47 -43.29
N THR A 116 -30.25 -15.75 -43.66
CA THR A 116 -30.34 -14.28 -43.51
C THR A 116 -31.50 -13.85 -42.62
N LYS A 117 -32.54 -14.66 -42.52
CA LYS A 117 -33.69 -14.45 -41.62
C LYS A 117 -33.57 -15.36 -40.41
N ASP A 118 -34.20 -14.98 -39.31
CA ASP A 118 -34.19 -15.76 -38.06
C ASP A 118 -34.77 -17.19 -38.19
N THR A 119 -35.52 -17.45 -39.26
CA THR A 119 -36.13 -18.75 -39.58
C THR A 119 -35.31 -19.59 -40.56
N ASP A 120 -34.23 -19.05 -41.10
CA ASP A 120 -33.36 -19.77 -42.03
C ASP A 120 -32.45 -20.74 -41.27
N ALA A 121 -32.03 -21.82 -41.93
CA ALA A 121 -31.03 -22.72 -41.36
C ALA A 121 -29.66 -22.02 -41.29
N VAL A 122 -28.95 -22.23 -40.18
CA VAL A 122 -27.56 -21.78 -39.99
C VAL A 122 -26.61 -22.83 -40.54
N ASN A 123 -25.65 -22.44 -41.38
CA ASN A 123 -24.62 -23.35 -41.87
C ASN A 123 -23.37 -23.37 -40.96
N VAL A 124 -22.46 -24.33 -41.18
CA VAL A 124 -21.25 -24.51 -40.36
C VAL A 124 -20.33 -23.27 -40.40
N TYR A 125 -20.31 -22.53 -41.50
CA TYR A 125 -19.54 -21.30 -41.62
C TYR A 125 -20.03 -20.25 -40.62
N GLN A 126 -21.33 -19.99 -40.58
CA GLN A 126 -21.94 -19.01 -39.67
C GLN A 126 -21.74 -19.38 -38.20
N LEU A 127 -21.85 -20.68 -37.86
CA LEU A 127 -21.57 -21.15 -36.50
C LEU A 127 -20.10 -20.97 -36.12
N ARG A 128 -19.16 -21.33 -37.01
CA ARG A 128 -17.73 -21.16 -36.75
C ARG A 128 -17.36 -19.70 -36.58
N ASP A 129 -17.88 -18.82 -37.43
CA ASP A 129 -17.66 -17.37 -37.34
C ASP A 129 -18.16 -16.80 -36.01
N ALA A 130 -19.38 -17.16 -35.60
CA ALA A 130 -19.93 -16.76 -34.31
C ALA A 130 -19.08 -17.27 -33.13
N VAL A 131 -18.60 -18.52 -33.18
CA VAL A 131 -17.72 -19.08 -32.16
C VAL A 131 -16.36 -18.38 -32.11
N GLU A 132 -15.79 -18.01 -33.25
CA GLU A 132 -14.51 -17.32 -33.30
C GLU A 132 -14.62 -15.89 -32.76
N ASN A 133 -15.68 -15.16 -33.13
CA ASN A 133 -15.98 -13.84 -32.57
C ASN A 133 -16.15 -13.92 -31.04
N PHE A 134 -16.87 -14.92 -30.54
CA PHE A 134 -17.03 -15.13 -29.10
C PHE A 134 -15.69 -15.44 -28.38
N LYS A 135 -14.79 -16.20 -29.01
CA LYS A 135 -13.44 -16.46 -28.46
C LYS A 135 -12.59 -15.19 -28.41
N GLN A 136 -12.73 -14.29 -29.39
CA GLN A 136 -12.00 -13.02 -29.39
C GLN A 136 -12.46 -12.09 -28.26
N GLU A 137 -13.75 -12.07 -27.94
CA GLU A 137 -14.27 -11.29 -26.80
C GLU A 137 -13.80 -11.84 -25.44
N THR A 138 -13.59 -13.15 -25.34
CA THR A 138 -13.33 -13.83 -24.05
C THR A 138 -11.86 -14.16 -23.78
N ARG A 139 -10.95 -13.87 -24.73
CA ARG A 139 -9.52 -14.22 -24.64
C ARG A 139 -8.65 -13.02 -24.96
N VAL A 140 -7.50 -12.94 -24.29
CA VAL A 140 -6.49 -11.92 -24.57
C VAL A 140 -5.72 -12.23 -25.86
N ALA A 141 -5.25 -11.18 -26.53
CA ALA A 141 -4.50 -11.30 -27.79
C ALA A 141 -3.14 -12.01 -27.62
N GLU A 142 -2.51 -11.79 -26.46
CA GLU A 142 -1.17 -12.27 -26.09
C GLU A 142 -1.13 -12.67 -24.61
N ASP A 143 -0.14 -13.48 -24.24
CA ASP A 143 0.05 -13.89 -22.86
C ASP A 143 0.56 -12.74 -21.98
N GLY A 144 -0.19 -12.39 -20.95
CA GLY A 144 0.25 -11.54 -19.85
C GLY A 144 0.90 -12.34 -18.73
N LYS A 145 1.30 -11.66 -17.64
CA LYS A 145 1.83 -12.32 -16.45
C LYS A 145 0.81 -13.26 -15.80
N TYR A 146 -0.44 -12.80 -15.68
CA TYR A 146 -1.51 -13.48 -14.95
C TYR A 146 -2.68 -13.92 -15.82
N VAL A 147 -2.90 -13.25 -16.95
CA VAL A 147 -3.94 -13.60 -17.92
C VAL A 147 -3.26 -14.25 -19.12
N LYS A 148 -3.61 -15.49 -19.41
CA LYS A 148 -3.02 -16.28 -20.50
C LYS A 148 -4.01 -16.46 -21.63
N LYS A 149 -3.50 -16.43 -22.87
CA LYS A 149 -4.28 -16.58 -24.11
C LYS A 149 -4.87 -17.96 -24.25
N ASP A 150 -4.15 -18.99 -23.82
CA ASP A 150 -4.56 -20.39 -23.90
C ASP A 150 -5.63 -20.77 -22.87
N LYS A 151 -5.79 -19.94 -21.82
CA LYS A 151 -6.75 -20.12 -20.73
C LYS A 151 -8.11 -19.50 -20.98
N THR A 152 -9.13 -20.11 -20.39
CA THR A 152 -10.49 -19.56 -20.34
C THR A 152 -10.53 -18.33 -19.42
N ALA A 153 -11.57 -17.49 -19.58
CA ALA A 153 -11.81 -16.36 -18.69
C ALA A 153 -11.89 -16.79 -17.20
N GLY A 154 -12.56 -17.91 -16.91
CA GLY A 154 -12.67 -18.45 -15.55
C GLY A 154 -11.35 -18.90 -14.93
N GLU A 155 -10.50 -19.58 -15.71
CA GLU A 155 -9.15 -19.95 -15.25
C GLU A 155 -8.28 -18.72 -14.97
N ASN A 156 -8.32 -17.71 -15.85
CA ASN A 156 -7.59 -16.46 -15.68
C ASN A 156 -8.07 -15.68 -14.44
N LEU A 157 -9.37 -15.60 -14.21
CA LEU A 157 -9.93 -14.97 -13.01
C LEU A 157 -9.50 -15.69 -11.74
N THR A 158 -9.48 -17.03 -11.75
CA THR A 158 -9.02 -17.82 -10.59
C THR A 158 -7.52 -17.60 -10.32
N ALA A 159 -6.70 -17.48 -11.36
CA ALA A 159 -5.28 -17.18 -11.21
C ALA A 159 -5.06 -15.76 -10.65
N LEU A 160 -5.83 -14.78 -11.12
CA LEU A 160 -5.80 -13.41 -10.62
C LEU A 160 -6.23 -13.36 -9.15
N ASP A 161 -7.29 -14.06 -8.78
CA ASP A 161 -7.83 -14.12 -7.42
C ASP A 161 -6.79 -14.67 -6.42
N LYS A 162 -6.06 -15.73 -6.80
CA LYS A 162 -4.94 -16.25 -6.00
C LYS A 162 -3.81 -15.25 -5.80
N GLU A 163 -3.52 -14.41 -6.79
CA GLU A 163 -2.48 -13.39 -6.66
C GLU A 163 -2.94 -12.20 -5.81
N ILE A 164 -4.22 -11.86 -5.87
CA ILE A 164 -4.83 -10.88 -4.96
C ILE A 164 -4.80 -11.40 -3.51
N ASP A 165 -5.09 -12.68 -3.29
CA ASP A 165 -5.02 -13.31 -1.97
C ASP A 165 -3.59 -13.34 -1.40
N LYS A 166 -2.58 -13.59 -2.25
CA LYS A 166 -1.16 -13.44 -1.87
C LYS A 166 -0.83 -12.02 -1.44
N LEU A 167 -1.28 -11.00 -2.15
CA LEU A 167 -1.07 -9.61 -1.74
C LEU A 167 -1.71 -9.31 -0.37
N GLY A 168 -2.84 -9.93 -0.06
CA GLY A 168 -3.48 -9.83 1.26
C GLY A 168 -2.68 -10.54 2.36
N THR A 169 -2.16 -11.74 2.09
CA THR A 169 -1.50 -12.60 3.08
C THR A 169 -0.01 -12.28 3.27
N ASP A 170 0.74 -11.98 2.21
CA ASP A 170 2.16 -11.56 2.28
C ASP A 170 2.33 -10.19 2.95
N SER A 171 1.26 -9.41 3.02
CA SER A 171 1.21 -8.14 3.77
C SER A 171 1.08 -8.33 5.29
N ALA A 172 0.82 -9.56 5.76
CA ALA A 172 0.68 -9.88 7.17
C ALA A 172 1.99 -10.40 7.77
N VAL A 173 2.29 -10.00 9.00
CA VAL A 173 3.39 -10.59 9.76
C VAL A 173 3.02 -12.00 10.26
N ALA A 174 4.02 -12.87 10.38
CA ALA A 174 3.81 -14.26 10.81
C ALA A 174 3.21 -14.36 12.23
N GLU A 175 3.67 -13.48 13.12
CA GLU A 175 3.31 -13.40 14.53
C GLU A 175 3.13 -11.94 14.97
N ASP A 176 2.40 -11.72 16.06
CA ASP A 176 2.22 -10.39 16.65
C ASP A 176 3.52 -9.90 17.29
N GLY A 177 4.05 -8.80 16.78
CA GLY A 177 5.10 -8.01 17.43
C GLY A 177 4.52 -6.97 18.40
N ALA A 178 5.38 -6.18 19.05
CA ALA A 178 4.93 -5.10 19.92
C ALA A 178 4.12 -4.02 19.17
N TYR A 179 4.54 -3.67 17.96
CA TYR A 179 3.97 -2.57 17.17
C TYR A 179 3.38 -2.99 15.83
N VAL A 180 3.74 -4.17 15.34
CA VAL A 180 3.20 -4.75 14.10
C VAL A 180 2.39 -5.97 14.49
N LYS A 181 1.09 -5.95 14.21
CA LYS A 181 0.15 -7.03 14.56
C LYS A 181 -0.34 -7.74 13.29
N LYS A 182 -0.55 -9.05 13.39
CA LYS A 182 -0.97 -9.91 12.29
C LYS A 182 -2.39 -9.61 11.82
N ASP A 183 -3.27 -9.26 12.76
CA ASP A 183 -4.68 -8.97 12.53
C ASP A 183 -4.95 -7.51 12.11
N LYS A 184 -3.89 -6.70 11.99
CA LYS A 184 -3.98 -5.29 11.64
C LYS A 184 -3.62 -5.03 10.20
N LYS A 185 -4.34 -4.08 9.59
CA LYS A 185 -4.01 -3.61 8.24
C LYS A 185 -2.63 -2.96 8.24
N VAL A 186 -1.92 -3.03 7.11
CA VAL A 186 -0.59 -2.40 6.94
C VAL A 186 -0.60 -0.93 7.36
N GLY A 187 -1.63 -0.16 7.00
CA GLY A 187 -1.76 1.24 7.39
C GLY A 187 -1.90 1.47 8.92
N GLU A 188 -2.56 0.56 9.64
CA GLU A 188 -2.65 0.62 11.11
C GLU A 188 -1.29 0.32 11.74
N ASN A 189 -0.59 -0.70 11.26
CA ASN A 189 0.76 -1.04 11.72
C ASN A 189 1.78 0.07 11.42
N LEU A 190 1.73 0.69 10.24
CA LEU A 190 2.55 1.84 9.90
C LEU A 190 2.27 3.03 10.82
N THR A 191 1.00 3.29 11.16
CA THR A 191 0.64 4.34 12.11
C THR A 191 1.19 4.06 13.52
N ALA A 192 1.20 2.79 13.95
CA ALA A 192 1.78 2.41 15.23
C ALA A 192 3.29 2.60 15.25
N LEU A 193 4.00 2.20 14.17
CA LEU A 193 5.43 2.40 14.01
C LEU A 193 5.79 3.89 13.94
N ASP A 194 5.04 4.70 13.19
CA ASP A 194 5.25 6.15 13.05
C ASP A 194 5.24 6.85 14.43
N LYS A 195 4.26 6.51 15.28
CA LYS A 195 4.20 7.02 16.67
C LYS A 195 5.42 6.63 17.49
N GLN A 196 5.93 5.41 17.34
CA GLN A 196 7.13 4.97 18.06
C GLN A 196 8.39 5.68 17.57
N VAL A 197 8.52 5.87 16.25
CA VAL A 197 9.62 6.64 15.67
C VAL A 197 9.57 8.09 16.16
N GLN A 198 8.39 8.70 16.25
CA GLN A 198 8.20 10.03 16.80
C GLN A 198 8.59 10.10 18.30
N ALA A 199 8.19 9.11 19.10
CA ALA A 199 8.56 9.02 20.51
C ALA A 199 10.08 8.91 20.69
N ASN A 200 10.72 7.99 19.94
CA ASN A 200 12.17 7.82 19.95
C ASN A 200 12.90 9.09 19.50
N ALA A 201 12.40 9.81 18.49
CA ALA A 201 12.97 11.08 18.07
C ALA A 201 12.92 12.14 19.20
N GLY A 202 11.84 12.15 19.98
CA GLY A 202 11.72 12.99 21.18
C GLY A 202 12.72 12.62 22.28
N GLU A 203 12.84 11.32 22.58
CA GLU A 203 13.78 10.81 23.59
C GLU A 203 15.25 11.10 23.20
N ILE A 204 15.60 10.91 21.93
CA ILE A 204 16.93 11.24 21.39
C ILE A 204 17.20 12.75 21.50
N GLY A 205 16.19 13.59 21.23
CA GLY A 205 16.30 15.04 21.44
C GLY A 205 16.57 15.41 22.90
N ALA A 206 15.88 14.77 23.84
CA ALA A 206 16.11 14.96 25.27
C ALA A 206 17.52 14.52 25.69
N LEU A 207 18.00 13.38 25.17
CA LEU A 207 19.37 12.90 25.40
C LEU A 207 20.41 13.88 24.86
N ALA A 208 20.22 14.41 23.64
CA ALA A 208 21.12 15.40 23.05
C ALA A 208 21.22 16.67 23.92
N ASN A 209 20.09 17.15 24.45
CA ASN A 209 20.07 18.27 25.38
C ASN A 209 20.81 17.96 26.69
N GLY A 210 20.58 16.77 27.26
CA GLY A 210 21.28 16.30 28.46
C GLY A 210 22.79 16.21 28.25
N MET A 211 23.22 15.75 27.08
CA MET A 211 24.64 15.68 26.70
C MET A 211 25.26 17.08 26.55
N GLY A 212 24.53 18.06 26.02
CA GLY A 212 24.97 19.45 25.99
C GLY A 212 25.13 20.07 27.39
N ALA A 213 24.21 19.75 28.31
CA ALA A 213 24.33 20.17 29.71
C ALA A 213 25.54 19.53 30.40
N LEU A 214 25.80 18.25 30.13
CA LEU A 214 26.99 17.55 30.63
C LEU A 214 28.29 18.15 30.09
N ASP A 215 28.37 18.44 28.79
CA ASP A 215 29.54 19.11 28.20
C ASP A 215 29.84 20.45 28.88
N SER A 216 28.80 21.28 29.07
CA SER A 216 28.92 22.54 29.82
C SER A 216 29.43 22.32 31.25
N ARG A 217 28.90 21.31 31.95
CA ARG A 217 29.32 20.95 33.31
C ARG A 217 30.78 20.50 33.35
N VAL A 218 31.20 19.65 32.42
CA VAL A 218 32.60 19.20 32.30
C VAL A 218 33.52 20.38 32.05
N ASN A 219 33.13 21.33 31.20
CA ASN A 219 33.95 22.50 30.94
C ASN A 219 34.16 23.34 32.22
N LYS A 220 33.09 23.54 33.01
CA LYS A 220 33.13 24.27 34.28
C LYS A 220 33.97 23.58 35.35
N VAL A 221 33.81 22.27 35.50
CA VAL A 221 34.63 21.44 36.42
C VAL A 221 36.11 21.47 36.02
N GLY A 222 36.41 21.40 34.72
CA GLY A 222 37.77 21.54 34.20
C GLY A 222 38.40 22.89 34.56
N ALA A 223 37.66 23.99 34.39
CA ALA A 223 38.12 25.33 34.73
C ALA A 223 38.38 25.48 36.24
N GLY A 224 37.48 25.00 37.11
CA GLY A 224 37.69 25.06 38.56
C GLY A 224 38.84 24.18 39.04
N SER A 225 39.05 23.02 38.40
CA SER A 225 40.18 22.14 38.71
C SER A 225 41.50 22.83 38.37
N ALA A 226 41.57 23.51 37.22
CA ALA A 226 42.72 24.33 36.84
C ALA A 226 42.94 25.51 37.82
N ALA A 227 41.87 26.15 38.30
CA ALA A 227 41.97 27.23 39.27
C ALA A 227 42.52 26.74 40.62
N LEU A 228 42.05 25.58 41.11
CA LEU A 228 42.58 24.95 42.33
C LEU A 228 44.05 24.52 42.18
N ALA A 229 44.43 24.03 41.00
CA ALA A 229 45.82 23.65 40.72
C ALA A 229 46.78 24.84 40.71
N ALA A 230 46.29 26.05 40.44
CA ALA A 230 47.07 27.28 40.52
C ALA A 230 47.29 27.78 41.97
N LEU A 231 46.68 27.15 42.97
CA LEU A 231 46.86 27.51 44.38
C LEU A 231 48.22 27.01 44.89
N HIS A 232 49.15 27.93 45.09
CA HIS A 232 50.47 27.63 45.64
C HIS A 232 50.76 28.47 46.88
N PRO A 233 51.10 27.85 48.02
CA PRO A 233 51.55 28.59 49.19
C PRO A 233 52.99 29.09 49.01
N LEU A 234 53.30 30.25 49.58
CA LEU A 234 54.67 30.76 49.70
C LEU A 234 55.52 29.86 50.61
N ASP A 235 56.82 30.13 50.72
CA ASP A 235 57.72 29.41 51.63
C ASP A 235 57.30 29.51 53.11
N PHE A 236 57.78 28.59 53.93
CA PHE A 236 57.50 28.59 55.37
C PHE A 236 58.16 29.79 56.08
N ASP A 237 57.39 30.45 56.93
CA ASP A 237 57.85 31.49 57.86
C ASP A 237 57.36 31.10 59.28
N PRO A 238 58.26 30.91 60.26
CA PRO A 238 57.88 30.51 61.61
C PRO A 238 57.04 31.57 62.36
N GLU A 239 57.11 32.84 61.96
CA GLU A 239 56.31 33.93 62.52
C GLU A 239 54.93 34.03 61.85
N ASN A 240 54.81 33.57 60.59
CA ASN A 240 53.59 33.64 59.77
C ASN A 240 53.20 32.28 59.20
N LYS A 241 52.49 31.48 60.00
CA LYS A 241 52.15 30.08 59.68
C LYS A 241 50.96 29.87 58.74
N TRP A 242 50.16 30.91 58.51
CA TRP A 242 49.01 30.90 57.60
C TRP A 242 49.40 31.49 56.25
N ASN A 243 48.95 30.84 55.18
CA ASN A 243 49.12 31.32 53.81
C ASN A 243 47.78 31.26 53.08
N PHE A 244 47.45 32.31 52.33
CA PHE A 244 46.26 32.37 51.51
C PHE A 244 46.67 32.56 50.05
N ALA A 245 46.08 31.79 49.15
CA ALA A 245 46.33 31.89 47.73
C ALA A 245 45.01 32.08 46.98
N ALA A 246 45.08 32.75 45.83
CA ALA A 246 44.00 32.82 44.86
C ALA A 246 44.51 32.30 43.52
N GLY A 247 43.67 31.55 42.83
CA GLY A 247 43.96 30.94 41.54
C GLY A 247 42.86 31.24 40.53
N TYR A 248 43.22 31.25 39.26
CA TYR A 248 42.27 31.38 38.15
C TYR A 248 42.49 30.23 37.17
N GLY A 249 41.40 29.68 36.66
CA GLY A 249 41.43 28.56 35.74
C GLY A 249 40.48 28.79 34.57
N HIS A 250 40.93 28.39 33.38
CA HIS A 250 40.18 28.45 32.15
C HIS A 250 40.21 27.08 31.47
N TYR A 251 39.06 26.61 31.00
CA TYR A 251 38.98 25.38 30.20
C TYR A 251 37.79 25.44 29.25
N LYS A 252 38.05 25.25 27.94
CA LYS A 252 37.04 25.18 26.87
C LYS A 252 35.94 26.27 26.98
N GLY A 253 36.33 27.53 27.22
CA GLY A 253 35.39 28.66 27.30
C GLY A 253 34.75 28.90 28.67
N ALA A 254 34.92 27.98 29.63
CA ALA A 254 34.51 28.17 31.02
C ALA A 254 35.65 28.78 31.85
N ASN A 255 35.28 29.52 32.90
CA ASN A 255 36.20 30.23 33.77
C ASN A 255 35.83 29.95 35.23
N ALA A 256 36.84 29.84 36.08
CA ALA A 256 36.63 29.69 37.52
C ALA A 256 37.75 30.40 38.30
N VAL A 257 37.44 30.79 39.53
CA VAL A 257 38.38 31.35 40.49
C VAL A 257 38.43 30.42 41.69
N ALA A 258 39.61 30.24 42.26
CA ALA A 258 39.81 29.46 43.47
C ALA A 258 40.45 30.30 44.56
N ILE A 259 40.11 29.97 45.81
CA ILE A 259 40.74 30.53 47.00
C ILE A 259 41.16 29.36 47.89
N GLY A 260 42.38 29.41 48.41
CA GLY A 260 42.94 28.39 49.29
C GLY A 260 43.56 28.99 50.54
N ALA A 261 43.48 28.25 51.65
CA ALA A 261 44.17 28.50 52.88
C ALA A 261 45.09 27.32 53.21
N PHE A 262 46.31 27.64 53.61
CA PHE A 262 47.35 26.67 53.93
C PHE A 262 47.91 27.00 55.31
N TYR A 263 48.00 25.99 56.18
CA TYR A 263 48.57 26.10 57.50
C TYR A 263 49.79 25.19 57.62
N ARG A 264 50.94 25.77 57.99
CA ARG A 264 52.18 25.02 58.24
C ARG A 264 52.58 25.13 59.71
N PRO A 265 52.37 24.09 60.55
CA PRO A 265 52.81 24.11 61.94
C PRO A 265 54.33 24.28 62.09
N ASP A 266 55.08 23.63 61.19
CA ASP A 266 56.54 23.60 61.07
C ASP A 266 56.96 23.52 59.59
N GLU A 267 58.27 23.53 59.31
CA GLU A 267 58.80 23.51 57.94
C GLU A 267 58.54 22.19 57.17
N ASN A 268 58.13 21.13 57.86
CA ASN A 268 57.97 19.78 57.33
C ASN A 268 56.51 19.35 57.18
N LYS A 269 55.55 20.08 57.76
CA LYS A 269 54.13 19.72 57.76
C LYS A 269 53.29 20.84 57.16
N MET A 270 52.30 20.48 56.35
CA MET A 270 51.30 21.40 55.82
C MET A 270 49.91 20.75 55.84
N VAL A 271 48.91 21.54 56.19
CA VAL A 271 47.49 21.26 55.95
C VAL A 271 46.97 22.32 54.97
N SER A 272 46.16 21.91 53.98
CA SER A 272 45.56 22.81 53.01
C SER A 272 44.06 22.57 52.87
N ILE A 273 43.34 23.65 52.58
CA ILE A 273 41.93 23.62 52.19
C ILE A 273 41.72 24.66 51.09
N GLY A 274 40.97 24.32 50.05
CA GLY A 274 40.68 25.24 48.95
C GLY A 274 39.30 25.01 48.36
N GLY A 275 38.75 26.05 47.76
CA GLY A 275 37.50 25.96 47.02
C GLY A 275 37.54 26.78 45.74
N SER A 276 36.84 26.32 44.70
CA SER A 276 36.68 27.04 43.44
C SER A 276 35.22 27.38 43.17
N PHE A 277 35.00 28.57 42.63
CA PHE A 277 33.70 29.18 42.43
C PHE A 277 33.67 29.99 41.13
N GLY A 278 32.48 30.44 40.72
CA GLY A 278 32.28 31.36 39.59
C GLY A 278 32.07 30.68 38.23
N GLY A 279 32.35 29.38 38.12
CA GLY A 279 32.02 28.56 36.96
C GLY A 279 30.59 28.00 36.96
N GLY A 280 29.86 28.10 38.08
CA GLY A 280 28.53 27.50 38.26
C GLY A 280 28.54 26.03 38.71
N GLU A 281 29.72 25.46 38.92
CA GLU A 281 29.94 24.19 39.62
C GLU A 281 31.03 24.43 40.67
N ASP A 282 30.64 24.46 41.93
CA ASP A 282 31.57 24.75 43.03
C ASP A 282 32.30 23.48 43.45
N MET A 283 33.58 23.61 43.80
CA MET A 283 34.40 22.48 44.24
C MET A 283 35.16 22.82 45.52
N ILE A 284 35.49 21.78 46.29
CA ILE A 284 36.28 21.86 47.51
C ILE A 284 37.40 20.80 47.49
N ASN A 285 38.58 21.17 47.97
CA ASN A 285 39.68 20.24 48.21
C ASN A 285 40.25 20.42 49.62
N ALA A 286 40.87 19.37 50.13
CA ALA A 286 41.63 19.38 51.38
C ALA A 286 42.83 18.44 51.24
N GLY A 287 43.95 18.79 51.86
CA GLY A 287 45.20 18.04 51.72
C GLY A 287 46.10 18.14 52.95
N VAL A 288 46.95 17.14 53.10
CA VAL A 288 48.05 17.13 54.07
C VAL A 288 49.35 16.79 53.35
N SER A 289 50.46 17.41 53.73
CA SER A 289 51.77 17.16 53.13
C SER A 289 52.85 17.09 54.20
N PHE A 290 53.80 16.18 53.99
CA PHE A 290 54.91 15.92 54.89
C PHE A 290 56.22 15.85 54.10
N LYS A 291 57.29 16.48 54.60
CA LYS A 291 58.65 16.31 54.08
C LYS A 291 59.33 15.13 54.79
N VAL A 292 60.12 14.36 54.05
CA VAL A 292 60.88 13.20 54.57
C VAL A 292 62.36 13.36 54.18
N GLY A 293 63.28 13.21 55.14
CA GLY A 293 64.73 13.33 54.97
C GLY A 293 65.41 14.11 56.11
N GLU A 294 66.72 13.93 56.30
CA GLU A 294 67.51 14.76 57.24
C GLU A 294 67.66 16.17 56.65
N GLY A 295 66.97 17.15 57.23
CA GLY A 295 67.10 18.55 56.85
C GLY A 295 68.49 19.07 57.20
N THR A 296 69.38 19.19 56.21
CA THR A 296 70.78 19.60 56.42
C THR A 296 70.99 21.11 56.55
N SER A 297 69.92 21.91 56.70
CA SER A 297 70.06 23.36 56.84
C SER A 297 70.44 23.70 58.29
N PRO A 298 71.64 24.25 58.56
CA PRO A 298 72.02 24.71 59.90
C PRO A 298 71.19 25.91 60.38
N TYR A 299 70.29 26.42 59.53
CA TYR A 299 69.37 27.52 59.80
C TYR A 299 67.89 27.09 59.82
N ALA A 300 67.62 25.79 59.82
CA ALA A 300 66.27 25.26 59.97
C ALA A 300 65.57 25.86 61.21
N GLY A 301 64.34 26.35 61.02
CA GLY A 301 63.55 26.98 62.09
C GLY A 301 63.94 28.40 62.51
N VAL A 302 64.96 29.02 61.91
CA VAL A 302 65.33 30.42 62.15
C VAL A 302 64.57 31.33 61.17
N SER A 303 63.86 32.35 61.66
CA SER A 303 63.09 33.27 60.81
C SER A 303 64.01 34.15 59.95
N LYS A 304 63.51 34.68 58.82
CA LYS A 304 64.27 35.65 58.01
C LYS A 304 64.62 36.91 58.82
N ALA A 305 63.75 37.34 59.73
CA ALA A 305 64.00 38.46 60.61
C ALA A 305 65.13 38.16 61.61
N GLN A 306 65.14 36.95 62.19
CA GLN A 306 66.22 36.50 63.07
C GLN A 306 67.55 36.38 62.33
N LEU A 307 67.55 35.89 61.09
CA LEU A 307 68.76 35.87 60.25
C LEU A 307 69.24 37.29 59.93
N ALA A 308 68.34 38.21 59.56
CA ALA A 308 68.69 39.61 59.30
C ALA A 308 69.24 40.31 60.55
N GLN A 309 68.69 40.02 61.73
CA GLN A 309 69.20 40.55 63.00
C GLN A 309 70.60 40.03 63.32
N ARG A 310 70.87 38.74 63.10
CA ARG A 310 72.22 38.18 63.25
C ARG A 310 73.21 38.80 62.27
N ILE A 311 72.80 39.01 61.01
CA ILE A 311 73.63 39.70 60.01
C ILE A 311 73.94 41.13 60.47
N LYS A 312 72.93 41.85 60.96
CA LYS A 312 73.13 43.21 61.48
C LYS A 312 74.11 43.23 62.67
N GLN A 313 73.96 42.30 63.60
CA GLN A 313 74.90 42.16 64.72
C GLN A 313 76.32 41.84 64.23
N GLN A 314 76.45 40.96 63.23
CA GLN A 314 77.74 40.67 62.59
C GLN A 314 78.34 41.89 61.89
N ASP A 315 77.54 42.72 61.22
CA ASP A 315 78.02 43.94 60.58
C ASP A 315 78.53 44.97 61.62
N GLU A 316 77.82 45.10 62.75
CA GLU A 316 78.24 45.94 63.87
C GLU A 316 79.55 45.42 64.51
N GLU A 317 79.65 44.11 64.75
CA GLU A 317 80.89 43.48 65.24
C GLU A 317 82.04 43.62 64.24
N LEU A 318 81.80 43.41 62.94
CA LEU A 318 82.80 43.53 61.89
C LEU A 318 83.29 44.98 61.75
N ALA A 319 82.40 45.96 61.90
CA ALA A 319 82.76 47.37 61.93
C ALA A 319 83.65 47.70 63.14
N ALA A 320 83.30 47.19 64.32
CA ALA A 320 84.11 47.35 65.53
C ALA A 320 85.49 46.70 65.38
N GLN A 321 85.57 45.49 64.82
CA GLN A 321 86.84 44.81 64.53
C GLN A 321 87.70 45.61 63.52
N LYS A 322 87.09 46.14 62.45
CA LYS A 322 87.82 47.00 61.49
C LYS A 322 88.38 48.26 62.14
N ALA A 323 87.66 48.88 63.08
CA ALA A 323 88.15 50.04 63.83
C ALA A 323 89.35 49.67 64.71
N GLN A 324 89.26 48.56 65.45
CA GLN A 324 90.37 48.05 66.27
C GLN A 324 91.61 47.71 65.43
N ILE A 325 91.44 47.07 64.26
CA ILE A 325 92.55 46.80 63.34
C ILE A 325 93.20 48.09 62.86
N ARG A 326 92.41 49.13 62.54
CA ARG A 326 92.96 50.43 62.14
C ARG A 326 93.77 51.07 63.27
N GLU A 327 93.27 51.02 64.50
CA GLU A 327 93.98 51.54 65.67
C GLU A 327 95.31 50.80 65.91
N ILE A 328 95.32 49.48 65.82
CA ILE A 328 96.55 48.66 65.93
C ILE A 328 97.53 48.99 64.79
N LEU A 329 97.05 49.17 63.56
CA LEU A 329 97.91 49.56 62.42
C LEU A 329 98.50 50.96 62.59
N GLU A 330 97.75 51.91 63.14
CA GLU A 330 98.25 53.25 63.49
C GLU A 330 99.29 53.20 64.60
N GLN A 331 99.06 52.40 65.66
CA GLN A 331 100.05 52.17 66.72
C GLN A 331 101.33 51.51 66.18
N LEU A 332 101.23 50.55 65.26
CA LEU A 332 102.36 49.94 64.57
C LEU A 332 103.12 50.93 63.66
N ALA A 333 102.39 51.82 62.97
CA ALA A 333 103.00 52.87 62.15
C ALA A 333 103.72 53.92 63.00
N ALA A 334 103.19 54.24 64.19
CA ALA A 334 103.84 55.12 65.16
C ALA A 334 105.11 54.48 65.74
N MET A 335 105.09 53.17 66.04
CA MET A 335 106.28 52.42 66.48
C MET A 335 107.38 52.31 65.42
N LYS A 336 107.05 52.31 64.12
CA LYS A 336 108.03 52.32 63.02
C LYS A 336 108.67 53.68 62.75
N LYS A 337 108.16 54.77 63.34
CA LYS A 337 108.71 56.14 63.21
C LYS A 337 109.58 56.57 64.40
N ALA A 338 109.69 55.72 65.43
CA ALA A 338 110.66 55.83 66.51
C ALA A 338 111.89 54.98 66.19
#